data_AF-F8KTD2-F1
#
_entry.id   AF-F8KTD2-F1
#
_cell.length_a   1.000
_cell.length_b   1.000
_cell.length_c   1.000
_cell.angle_alpha   90.00
_cell.angle_beta   90.00
_cell.angle_gamma   90.00
#
_symmetry.space_group_name_H-M   'P 1'
#
loop_
_entity.id
_entity.type
_entity.pdbx_description
1 polymer ?
#
loop_
_entity_poly.entity_id
_entity_poly.type
_entity_poly.pdbx_seq_one_letter_code
_entity_poly.pdbx_strand_id
1 'polypeptide(L)'
;MQTYTPDCMTLNCHKPPFIIQGTLWDQQNLYDLYTKAAMPLEWHAPLFELAKSLDLLLFSSVFSLKGLELLENLGCPVYKIASFEITHLELLHHVASTQKPLILSTGIATHGEILDALEVCSKTGNSQITLLKCTSAYPAPLQEANLLAMPMLGQTYNTAYGLSDHTLGYLSAIIATTLKASMIEKHFILDKSLDTPDRAFSLDTKEFQEMIQAVQDTASALGQPNPPTPTQGRQFARSLFVVRALKKGEILTKQHLQALRPNAGLAPKDLPLVLGKRVSKDLECGHPLSWDDVLD
;
A
#
# COMPACT_ATOMS: atom_id res chain seq x y z
N MET A 1 -10.07 -16.78 0.80
CA MET A 1 -10.22 -18.05 1.56
C MET A 1 -9.13 -19.04 1.13
N GLN A 2 -9.04 -20.23 1.72
CA GLN A 2 -8.08 -21.26 1.33
C GLN A 2 -8.84 -22.53 0.90
N THR A 3 -8.47 -23.12 -0.24
CA THR A 3 -9.12 -24.31 -0.79
C THR A 3 -8.14 -25.46 -0.85
N TYR A 4 -8.14 -26.31 0.18
CA TYR A 4 -7.28 -27.49 0.27
C TYR A 4 -7.93 -28.58 1.13
N THR A 5 -7.39 -29.79 1.00
CA THR A 5 -7.50 -30.85 2.01
C THR A 5 -6.11 -31.13 2.57
N PRO A 6 -5.99 -31.67 3.79
CA PRO A 6 -4.68 -32.02 4.35
C PRO A 6 -3.87 -32.92 3.41
N ASP A 7 -4.54 -33.88 2.73
CA ASP A 7 -3.92 -34.81 1.78
C ASP A 7 -3.22 -34.15 0.58
N CYS A 8 -3.66 -32.94 0.17
CA CYS A 8 -2.99 -32.24 -0.91
C CYS A 8 -1.83 -31.36 -0.44
N MET A 9 -1.74 -31.11 0.87
CA MET A 9 -0.71 -30.26 1.48
C MET A 9 0.44 -31.07 2.06
N THR A 10 0.13 -32.23 2.65
CA THR A 10 1.10 -33.00 3.42
C THR A 10 0.69 -34.47 3.53
N LEU A 11 1.59 -35.29 4.06
CA LEU A 11 1.33 -36.69 4.33
C LEU A 11 0.83 -36.87 5.76
N ASN A 12 -0.16 -37.73 5.96
CA ASN A 12 -0.53 -38.21 7.30
C ASN A 12 0.61 -39.07 7.88
N CYS A 13 1.57 -38.40 8.50
CA CYS A 13 2.84 -38.98 8.93
C CYS A 13 3.37 -38.19 10.13
N HIS A 14 3.76 -38.88 11.20
CA HIS A 14 4.30 -38.25 12.41
C HIS A 14 5.83 -38.33 12.52
N LYS A 15 6.52 -38.54 11.39
CA LYS A 15 8.00 -38.53 11.35
C LYS A 15 8.53 -37.10 11.53
N PRO A 16 9.79 -36.91 11.98
CA PRO A 16 10.33 -35.58 12.30
C PRO A 16 10.15 -34.48 11.24
N PRO A 17 10.25 -34.74 9.92
CA PRO A 17 10.01 -33.69 8.90
C PRO A 17 8.58 -33.13 8.86
N PHE A 18 7.61 -33.85 9.43
CA PHE A 18 6.19 -33.46 9.47
C PHE A 18 5.79 -32.82 10.81
N ILE A 19 6.74 -32.63 11.72
CA ILE A 19 6.54 -31.94 13.00
C ILE A 19 7.13 -30.54 12.88
N ILE A 20 6.30 -29.54 13.14
CA ILE A 20 6.66 -28.12 13.01
C ILE A 20 7.64 -27.73 14.13
N GLN A 21 8.64 -26.92 13.78
CA GLN A 21 9.64 -26.41 14.72
C GLN A 21 9.77 -24.88 14.61
N GLY A 22 9.89 -24.20 15.75
CA GLY A 22 10.31 -22.79 15.85
C GLY A 22 9.27 -21.77 15.40
N THR A 23 7.98 -22.11 15.43
CA THR A 23 6.88 -21.20 15.05
C THR A 23 5.77 -21.20 16.11
N LEU A 24 4.68 -20.46 15.85
CA LEU A 24 3.47 -20.47 16.70
C LEU A 24 2.87 -21.89 16.87
N TRP A 25 3.12 -22.78 15.92
CA TRP A 25 2.60 -24.14 15.89
C TRP A 25 3.67 -25.18 16.27
N ASP A 26 4.67 -24.79 17.08
CA ASP A 26 5.76 -25.66 17.51
C ASP A 26 5.25 -27.01 18.05
N GLN A 27 5.95 -28.09 17.69
CA GLN A 27 5.64 -29.49 18.03
C GLN A 27 4.33 -30.05 17.44
N GLN A 28 3.56 -29.28 16.67
CA GLN A 28 2.36 -29.80 16.02
C GLN A 28 2.71 -30.59 14.76
N ASN A 29 1.90 -31.61 14.46
CA ASN A 29 1.97 -32.31 13.19
C ASN A 29 1.28 -31.51 12.08
N LEU A 30 1.89 -31.44 10.89
CA LEU A 30 1.35 -30.71 9.75
C LEU A 30 -0.04 -31.22 9.33
N TYR A 31 -0.25 -32.53 9.28
CA TYR A 31 -1.51 -33.11 8.82
C TYR A 31 -2.65 -32.76 9.79
N ASP A 32 -2.39 -32.87 11.10
CA ASP A 32 -3.38 -32.52 12.14
C ASP A 32 -3.69 -31.02 12.14
N LEU A 33 -2.67 -30.16 11.99
CA LEU A 33 -2.84 -28.71 11.90
C LEU A 33 -3.70 -28.34 10.68
N TYR A 34 -3.38 -28.87 9.51
CA TYR A 34 -4.16 -28.63 8.29
C TYR A 34 -5.56 -29.23 8.38
N THR A 35 -5.75 -30.34 9.10
CA THR A 35 -7.09 -30.89 9.36
C THR A 35 -7.91 -29.93 10.22
N LYS A 36 -7.30 -29.33 11.25
CA LYS A 36 -7.95 -28.32 12.10
C LYS A 36 -8.26 -27.03 11.34
N ALA A 37 -7.37 -26.61 10.44
CA ALA A 37 -7.46 -25.34 9.72
C ALA A 37 -8.33 -25.41 8.45
N ALA A 38 -8.49 -26.60 7.86
CA ALA A 38 -9.24 -26.76 6.61
C ALA A 38 -10.73 -26.43 6.79
N MET A 39 -11.29 -25.77 5.77
CA MET A 39 -12.72 -25.54 5.67
C MET A 39 -13.39 -26.69 4.89
N PRO A 40 -14.60 -27.14 5.27
CA PRO A 40 -15.35 -28.12 4.49
C PRO A 40 -15.54 -27.68 3.03
N LEU A 41 -15.32 -28.57 2.07
CA LEU A 41 -15.36 -28.23 0.64
C LEU A 41 -16.77 -27.81 0.21
N GLU A 42 -17.80 -28.41 0.80
CA GLU A 42 -19.20 -28.11 0.57
C GLU A 42 -19.61 -26.67 0.94
N TRP A 43 -18.79 -25.95 1.73
CA TRP A 43 -19.04 -24.55 2.06
C TRP A 43 -18.68 -23.59 0.92
N HIS A 44 -17.88 -24.01 -0.06
CA HIS A 44 -17.42 -23.10 -1.12
C HIS A 44 -18.60 -22.54 -1.93
N ALA A 45 -19.48 -23.40 -2.46
CA ALA A 45 -20.62 -22.96 -3.27
C ALA A 45 -21.53 -21.93 -2.55
N PRO A 46 -22.04 -22.18 -1.32
CA PRO A 46 -22.85 -21.19 -0.63
C PRO A 46 -22.09 -19.90 -0.28
N LEU A 47 -20.77 -19.97 -0.04
CA LEU A 47 -19.96 -18.77 0.19
C LEU A 47 -19.79 -17.91 -1.07
N PHE A 48 -19.57 -18.53 -2.23
CA PHE A 48 -19.51 -17.82 -3.52
C PHE A 48 -20.85 -17.13 -3.84
N GLU A 49 -21.98 -17.82 -3.64
CA GLU A 49 -23.30 -17.22 -3.83
C GLU A 49 -23.58 -16.08 -2.84
N LEU A 50 -23.21 -16.25 -1.57
CA LEU A 50 -23.36 -15.21 -0.56
C LEU A 50 -22.51 -13.99 -0.89
N ALA A 51 -21.23 -14.16 -1.24
CA ALA A 51 -20.35 -13.06 -1.61
C ALA A 51 -20.88 -12.29 -2.82
N LYS A 52 -21.38 -12.99 -3.84
CA LYS A 52 -22.03 -12.38 -5.01
C LYS A 52 -23.26 -11.57 -4.61
N SER A 53 -24.09 -12.06 -3.69
CA SER A 53 -25.26 -11.33 -3.19
C SER A 53 -24.91 -10.06 -2.41
N LEU A 54 -23.68 -9.98 -1.89
CA LEU A 54 -23.14 -8.85 -1.13
C LEU A 54 -22.25 -7.92 -1.97
N ASP A 55 -22.14 -8.17 -3.29
CA ASP A 55 -21.23 -7.46 -4.19
C ASP A 55 -19.75 -7.52 -3.73
N LEU A 56 -19.36 -8.68 -3.18
CA LEU A 56 -18.00 -8.96 -2.73
C LEU A 56 -17.29 -9.89 -3.71
N LEU A 57 -16.07 -9.51 -4.09
CA LEU A 57 -15.18 -10.37 -4.87
C LEU A 57 -14.58 -11.43 -3.94
N LEU A 58 -15.15 -12.64 -3.95
CA LEU A 58 -14.59 -13.79 -3.27
C LEU A 58 -13.59 -14.51 -4.17
N PHE A 59 -12.42 -14.81 -3.62
CA PHE A 59 -11.38 -15.60 -4.27
C PHE A 59 -10.65 -16.48 -3.25
N SER A 60 -9.87 -17.43 -3.76
CA SER A 60 -9.21 -18.44 -2.92
C SER A 60 -7.75 -18.69 -3.30
N SER A 61 -6.98 -19.15 -2.31
CA SER A 61 -5.67 -19.73 -2.53
C SER A 61 -5.81 -21.16 -3.05
N VAL A 62 -5.05 -21.46 -4.11
CA VAL A 62 -5.02 -22.77 -4.78
C VAL A 62 -3.83 -23.57 -4.29
N PHE A 63 -4.09 -24.80 -3.84
CA PHE A 63 -3.06 -25.70 -3.32
C PHE A 63 -2.97 -27.04 -4.07
N SER A 64 -3.92 -27.32 -4.98
CA SER A 64 -3.95 -28.56 -5.75
C SER A 64 -4.79 -28.41 -7.02
N LEU A 65 -4.61 -29.33 -7.98
CA LEU A 65 -5.42 -29.37 -9.20
C LEU A 65 -6.91 -29.63 -8.92
N LYS A 66 -7.23 -30.45 -7.91
CA LYS A 66 -8.63 -30.66 -7.48
C LYS A 66 -9.24 -29.40 -6.89
N GLY A 67 -8.45 -28.64 -6.11
CA GLY A 67 -8.87 -27.35 -5.59
C GLY A 67 -9.10 -26.32 -6.72
N LEU A 68 -8.22 -26.30 -7.72
CA LEU A 68 -8.39 -25.49 -8.92
C LEU A 68 -9.67 -25.85 -9.68
N GLU A 69 -9.92 -27.13 -9.93
CA GLU A 69 -11.12 -27.62 -10.61
C GLU A 69 -12.40 -27.19 -9.89
N LEU A 70 -12.45 -27.33 -8.56
CA LEU A 70 -13.57 -26.86 -7.75
C LEU A 70 -13.78 -25.34 -7.94
N LEU A 71 -12.72 -24.55 -7.86
CA LEU A 71 -12.82 -23.09 -7.97
C LEU A 71 -13.19 -22.63 -9.40
N GLU A 72 -12.72 -23.32 -10.44
CA GLU A 72 -13.14 -23.07 -11.82
C GLU A 72 -14.65 -23.32 -12.00
N ASN A 73 -15.16 -24.44 -11.46
CA ASN A 73 -16.59 -24.76 -11.50
C ASN A 73 -17.47 -23.73 -10.76
N LEU A 74 -16.90 -23.05 -9.76
CA LEU A 74 -17.56 -21.97 -9.01
C LEU A 74 -17.38 -20.58 -9.65
N GLY A 75 -16.66 -20.48 -10.76
CA GLY A 75 -16.41 -19.21 -11.43
C GLY A 75 -15.51 -18.27 -10.62
N CYS A 76 -14.55 -18.80 -9.86
CA CYS A 76 -13.61 -17.99 -9.08
C CYS A 76 -12.90 -16.96 -9.99
N PRO A 77 -12.93 -15.66 -9.68
CA PRO A 77 -12.50 -14.61 -10.61
C PRO A 77 -10.99 -14.38 -10.62
N VAL A 78 -10.29 -14.74 -9.54
CA VAL A 78 -8.86 -14.47 -9.30
C VAL A 78 -8.28 -15.65 -8.52
N TYR A 79 -7.00 -15.93 -8.69
CA TYR A 79 -6.30 -16.96 -7.92
C TYR A 79 -5.16 -16.40 -7.09
N LYS A 80 -5.07 -16.87 -5.85
CA LYS A 80 -3.93 -16.63 -4.96
C LYS A 80 -3.01 -17.86 -4.98
N ILE A 81 -1.71 -17.64 -5.15
CA ILE A 81 -0.67 -18.64 -4.89
C ILE A 81 0.04 -18.21 -3.61
N ALA A 82 -0.02 -19.05 -2.58
CA ALA A 82 0.63 -18.78 -1.30
C ALA A 82 2.16 -18.88 -1.44
N SER A 83 2.89 -18.33 -0.46
CA SER A 83 4.36 -18.24 -0.54
C SER A 83 5.01 -19.61 -0.70
N PHE A 84 4.49 -20.64 -0.04
CA PHE A 84 5.05 -21.99 -0.09
C PHE A 84 4.81 -22.69 -1.44
N GLU A 85 3.75 -22.30 -2.15
CA GLU A 85 3.37 -22.87 -3.44
C GLU A 85 3.99 -22.16 -4.65
N ILE A 86 4.71 -21.04 -4.47
CA ILE A 86 5.31 -20.29 -5.59
C ILE A 86 6.34 -21.13 -6.38
N THR A 87 6.98 -22.09 -5.73
CA THR A 87 7.94 -23.03 -6.35
C THR A 87 7.27 -24.24 -6.98
N HIS A 88 5.95 -24.42 -6.79
CA HIS A 88 5.18 -25.50 -7.37
C HIS A 88 4.80 -25.18 -8.83
N LEU A 89 5.80 -25.19 -9.70
CA LEU A 89 5.68 -24.74 -11.10
C LEU A 89 4.61 -25.48 -11.91
N GLU A 90 4.39 -26.77 -11.66
CA GLU A 90 3.33 -27.56 -12.32
C GLU A 90 1.94 -27.02 -11.97
N LEU A 91 1.63 -26.84 -10.68
CA LEU A 91 0.38 -26.23 -10.24
C LEU A 91 0.22 -24.83 -10.83
N LEU A 92 1.28 -24.02 -10.78
CA LEU A 92 1.25 -22.66 -11.31
C LEU A 92 0.98 -22.62 -12.81
N HIS A 93 1.52 -23.55 -13.59
CA HIS A 93 1.21 -23.69 -15.02
C HIS A 93 -0.29 -23.92 -15.25
N HIS A 94 -0.91 -24.84 -14.50
CA HIS A 94 -2.34 -25.11 -14.61
C HIS A 94 -3.20 -23.91 -14.20
N VAL A 95 -2.84 -23.26 -13.10
CA VAL A 95 -3.55 -22.06 -12.61
C VAL A 95 -3.42 -20.92 -13.62
N ALA A 96 -2.22 -20.66 -14.15
CA ALA A 96 -1.97 -19.60 -15.13
C ALA A 96 -2.68 -19.85 -16.47
N SER A 97 -2.80 -21.12 -16.88
CA SER A 97 -3.52 -21.53 -18.10
C SER A 97 -5.01 -21.17 -18.09
N THR A 98 -5.61 -20.93 -16.92
CA THR A 98 -7.00 -20.42 -16.81
C THR A 98 -7.17 -19.00 -17.35
N GLN A 99 -6.08 -18.28 -17.62
CA GLN A 99 -6.05 -16.87 -18.07
C GLN A 99 -6.70 -15.87 -17.11
N LYS A 100 -6.93 -16.27 -15.85
CA LYS A 100 -7.45 -15.38 -14.80
C LYS A 100 -6.31 -14.62 -14.10
N PRO A 101 -6.59 -13.46 -13.48
CA PRO A 101 -5.60 -12.74 -12.70
C PRO A 101 -5.02 -13.59 -11.56
N LEU A 102 -3.72 -13.44 -11.33
CA LEU A 102 -2.95 -14.17 -10.33
C LEU A 102 -2.32 -13.24 -9.31
N ILE A 103 -2.34 -13.66 -8.05
CA ILE A 103 -1.70 -12.99 -6.92
C ILE A 103 -0.68 -13.94 -6.31
N LEU A 104 0.61 -13.67 -6.48
CA LEU A 104 1.70 -14.55 -6.01
C LEU A 104 2.35 -13.94 -4.77
N SER A 105 2.33 -14.64 -3.63
CA SER A 105 3.10 -14.19 -2.45
C SER A 105 4.54 -14.67 -2.57
N THR A 106 5.50 -13.82 -2.24
CA THR A 106 6.93 -14.10 -2.43
C THR A 106 7.66 -14.34 -1.11
N GLY A 107 6.96 -14.76 -0.06
CA GLY A 107 7.47 -14.71 1.32
C GLY A 107 8.61 -15.67 1.65
N ILE A 108 8.84 -16.69 0.84
CA ILE A 108 9.99 -17.61 0.96
C ILE A 108 10.87 -17.60 -0.30
N ALA A 109 10.44 -16.88 -1.34
CA ALA A 109 10.98 -17.01 -2.68
C ALA A 109 12.29 -16.22 -2.81
N THR A 110 13.28 -16.88 -3.40
CA THR A 110 14.47 -16.24 -3.94
C THR A 110 14.14 -15.51 -5.25
N HIS A 111 15.07 -14.65 -5.70
CA HIS A 111 14.94 -14.00 -7.00
C HIS A 111 14.77 -15.00 -8.16
N GLY A 112 15.52 -16.12 -8.14
CA GLY A 112 15.43 -17.16 -9.16
C GLY A 112 14.04 -17.83 -9.19
N GLU A 113 13.51 -18.19 -8.02
CA GLU A 113 12.19 -18.83 -7.94
C GLU A 113 11.05 -17.89 -8.37
N ILE A 114 11.18 -16.58 -8.14
CA ILE A 114 10.22 -15.60 -8.67
C ILE A 114 10.31 -15.56 -10.20
N LEU A 115 11.51 -15.59 -10.79
CA LEU A 115 11.69 -15.63 -12.24
C LEU A 115 11.10 -16.90 -12.84
N ASP A 116 11.34 -18.06 -12.24
CA ASP A 116 10.79 -19.34 -12.69
C ASP A 116 9.25 -19.31 -12.69
N ALA A 117 8.65 -18.77 -11.62
CA ALA A 117 7.20 -18.61 -11.51
C ALA A 117 6.63 -17.68 -12.60
N LEU A 118 7.27 -16.53 -12.82
CA LEU A 118 6.86 -15.57 -13.86
C LEU A 118 7.05 -16.14 -15.27
N GLU A 119 8.11 -16.91 -15.51
CA GLU A 119 8.36 -17.57 -16.79
C GLU A 119 7.27 -18.59 -17.10
N VAL A 120 6.85 -19.39 -16.12
CA VAL A 120 5.75 -20.34 -16.28
C VAL A 120 4.45 -19.60 -16.66
N CYS A 121 4.10 -18.54 -15.94
CA CYS A 121 2.92 -17.74 -16.28
C CYS A 121 3.00 -17.16 -17.70
N SER A 122 4.16 -16.60 -18.06
CA SER A 122 4.42 -16.02 -19.38
C SER A 122 4.28 -17.05 -20.50
N LYS A 123 4.76 -18.28 -20.32
CA LYS A 123 4.62 -19.38 -21.29
C LYS A 123 3.16 -19.78 -21.55
N THR A 124 2.28 -19.58 -20.59
CA THR A 124 0.83 -19.78 -20.78
C THR A 124 0.13 -18.58 -21.43
N GLY A 125 0.85 -17.47 -21.65
CA GLY A 125 0.30 -16.20 -22.16
C GLY A 125 -0.36 -15.33 -21.09
N ASN A 126 -0.34 -15.73 -19.82
CA ASN A 126 -0.97 -14.97 -18.74
C ASN A 126 0.01 -13.96 -18.10
N SER A 127 -0.26 -12.68 -18.33
CA SER A 127 0.53 -11.56 -17.77
C SER A 127 -0.19 -10.79 -16.66
N GLN A 128 -1.37 -11.24 -16.22
CA GLN A 128 -2.19 -10.55 -15.23
C GLN A 128 -1.75 -10.91 -13.81
N ILE A 129 -0.55 -10.45 -13.42
CA ILE A 129 0.11 -10.90 -12.18
C ILE A 129 0.23 -9.73 -11.20
N THR A 130 0.02 -10.02 -9.91
CA THR A 130 0.40 -9.14 -8.80
C THR A 130 1.32 -9.89 -7.85
N LEU A 131 2.49 -9.33 -7.55
CA LEU A 131 3.45 -9.89 -6.58
C LEU A 131 3.24 -9.28 -5.20
N LEU A 132 3.00 -10.10 -4.18
CA LEU A 132 2.90 -9.63 -2.80
C LEU A 132 4.21 -9.85 -2.06
N LYS A 133 4.81 -8.77 -1.57
CA LYS A 133 5.83 -8.89 -0.53
C LYS A 133 5.16 -9.49 0.69
N CYS A 134 5.82 -10.49 1.26
CA CYS A 134 5.38 -11.20 2.45
C CYS A 134 6.61 -11.50 3.31
N THR A 135 6.45 -11.54 4.63
CA THR A 135 7.44 -12.13 5.54
C THR A 135 6.78 -13.37 6.15
N SER A 136 7.35 -14.56 5.90
CA SER A 136 6.77 -15.85 6.31
C SER A 136 7.07 -16.15 7.78
N ALA A 137 6.58 -15.29 8.66
CA ALA A 137 6.63 -15.41 10.11
C ALA A 137 5.27 -14.99 10.68
N TYR A 138 4.83 -15.65 11.76
CA TYR A 138 3.43 -15.59 12.22
C TYR A 138 3.36 -15.48 13.76
N PRO A 139 3.28 -14.26 14.33
CA PRO A 139 3.33 -12.96 13.66
C PRO A 139 4.74 -12.62 13.13
N ALA A 140 4.80 -11.82 12.07
CA ALA A 140 6.05 -11.29 11.55
C ALA A 140 6.53 -10.11 12.40
N PRO A 141 7.80 -10.09 12.85
CA PRO A 141 8.39 -8.90 13.46
C PRO A 141 8.37 -7.72 12.49
N LEU A 142 7.96 -6.55 12.96
CA LEU A 142 7.84 -5.35 12.11
C LEU A 142 9.19 -4.98 11.45
N GLN A 143 10.29 -5.18 12.17
CA GLN A 143 11.65 -4.91 11.71
C GLN A 143 12.08 -5.84 10.56
N GLU A 144 11.42 -6.99 10.40
CA GLU A 144 11.69 -7.98 9.36
C GLU A 144 10.71 -7.87 8.18
N ALA A 145 9.72 -6.98 8.24
CA ALA A 145 8.74 -6.79 7.18
C ALA A 145 9.38 -6.34 5.86
N ASN A 146 10.47 -5.56 5.95
CA ASN A 146 11.28 -5.10 4.80
C ASN A 146 10.42 -4.49 3.68
N LEU A 147 9.52 -3.58 4.03
CA LEU A 147 8.45 -3.08 3.14
C LEU A 147 8.97 -2.31 1.91
N LEU A 148 10.18 -1.75 1.94
CA LEU A 148 10.81 -1.14 0.77
C LEU A 148 11.07 -2.14 -0.37
N ALA A 149 11.03 -3.45 -0.10
CA ALA A 149 11.12 -4.47 -1.14
C ALA A 149 9.90 -4.46 -2.09
N MET A 150 8.73 -3.94 -1.67
CA MET A 150 7.53 -3.89 -2.52
C MET A 150 7.75 -3.13 -3.83
N PRO A 151 8.13 -1.83 -3.83
CA PRO A 151 8.40 -1.12 -5.07
C PRO A 151 9.56 -1.73 -5.87
N MET A 152 10.52 -2.39 -5.22
CA MET A 152 11.57 -3.13 -5.91
C MET A 152 11.00 -4.31 -6.72
N LEU A 153 10.02 -5.06 -6.20
CA LEU A 153 9.33 -6.10 -6.97
C LEU A 153 8.72 -5.51 -8.25
N GLY A 154 8.03 -4.38 -8.12
CA GLY A 154 7.44 -3.68 -9.26
C GLY A 154 8.45 -3.24 -10.30
N GLN A 155 9.58 -2.67 -9.86
CA GLN A 155 10.66 -2.21 -10.75
C GLN A 155 11.39 -3.38 -11.42
N THR A 156 11.72 -4.42 -10.67
CA THR A 156 12.51 -5.55 -11.17
C THR A 156 11.73 -6.41 -12.15
N TYR A 157 10.45 -6.66 -11.88
CA TYR A 157 9.63 -7.59 -12.67
C TYR A 157 8.58 -6.90 -13.54
N ASN A 158 8.54 -5.56 -13.56
CA ASN A 158 7.56 -4.78 -14.31
C ASN A 158 6.11 -5.28 -14.09
N THR A 159 5.75 -5.53 -12.84
CA THR A 159 4.50 -6.18 -12.44
C THR A 159 3.84 -5.38 -11.31
N ALA A 160 2.51 -5.47 -11.18
CA ALA A 160 1.82 -4.90 -10.01
C ALA A 160 2.35 -5.54 -8.73
N TYR A 161 2.38 -4.78 -7.64
CA TYR A 161 2.89 -5.28 -6.37
C TYR A 161 2.00 -4.88 -5.20
N GLY A 162 2.09 -5.63 -4.12
CA GLY A 162 1.33 -5.38 -2.90
C GLY A 162 1.98 -5.98 -1.67
N LEU A 163 1.22 -6.03 -0.58
CA LEU A 163 1.61 -6.58 0.70
C LEU A 163 0.70 -7.73 1.10
N SER A 164 1.27 -8.84 1.56
CA SER A 164 0.60 -9.85 2.38
C SER A 164 1.22 -9.78 3.78
N ASP A 165 0.42 -9.34 4.76
CA ASP A 165 0.90 -8.83 6.04
C ASP A 165 0.58 -9.76 7.21
N HIS A 166 1.62 -10.19 7.92
CA HIS A 166 1.52 -11.01 9.13
C HIS A 166 2.02 -10.28 10.38
N THR A 167 2.31 -8.98 10.30
CA THR A 167 2.71 -8.20 11.49
C THR A 167 1.52 -8.01 12.44
N LEU A 168 1.79 -7.56 13.67
CA LEU A 168 0.73 -7.15 14.58
C LEU A 168 0.17 -5.77 14.20
N GLY A 169 -1.15 -5.62 14.31
CA GLY A 169 -1.85 -4.39 13.94
C GLY A 169 -1.83 -4.12 12.43
N TYR A 170 -1.97 -2.86 12.03
CA TYR A 170 -2.11 -2.46 10.62
C TYR A 170 -1.11 -1.38 10.17
N LEU A 171 -0.04 -1.14 10.92
CA LEU A 171 0.97 -0.16 10.53
C LEU A 171 1.62 -0.49 9.17
N SER A 172 1.87 -1.77 8.89
CA SER A 172 2.41 -2.19 7.58
C SER A 172 1.49 -1.81 6.42
N ALA A 173 0.16 -1.85 6.60
CA ALA A 173 -0.82 -1.49 5.58
C ALA A 173 -0.74 0.01 5.22
N ILE A 174 -0.55 0.87 6.22
CA ILE A 174 -0.35 2.32 6.04
C ILE A 174 0.93 2.60 5.24
N ILE A 175 2.03 1.94 5.64
CA ILE A 175 3.32 2.07 4.95
C ILE A 175 3.20 1.54 3.51
N ALA A 176 2.54 0.39 3.30
CA ALA A 176 2.31 -0.17 1.98
C ALA A 176 1.53 0.78 1.06
N THR A 177 0.50 1.44 1.61
CA THR A 177 -0.26 2.47 0.89
C THR A 177 0.65 3.61 0.46
N THR A 178 1.53 4.10 1.35
CA THR A 178 2.52 5.14 1.04
C THR A 178 3.50 4.71 -0.04
N LEU A 179 3.87 3.42 -0.04
CA LEU A 179 4.74 2.80 -1.02
C LEU A 179 4.00 2.36 -2.31
N LYS A 180 2.75 2.81 -2.51
CA LYS A 180 1.95 2.61 -3.73
C LYS A 180 1.61 1.14 -4.00
N ALA A 181 1.47 0.32 -2.95
CA ALA A 181 0.94 -1.03 -3.07
C ALA A 181 -0.43 -1.02 -3.77
N SER A 182 -0.60 -1.88 -4.76
CA SER A 182 -1.86 -2.09 -5.48
C SER A 182 -2.85 -2.97 -4.71
N MET A 183 -2.35 -3.76 -3.77
CA MET A 183 -3.13 -4.68 -2.94
C MET A 183 -2.51 -4.80 -1.55
N ILE A 184 -3.36 -4.90 -0.53
CA ILE A 184 -2.98 -5.20 0.86
C ILE A 184 -3.85 -6.38 1.32
N GLU A 185 -3.19 -7.44 1.76
CA GLU A 185 -3.80 -8.64 2.32
C GLU A 185 -3.46 -8.73 3.81
N LYS A 186 -4.48 -8.95 4.64
CA LYS A 186 -4.38 -9.06 6.10
C LYS A 186 -5.33 -10.13 6.60
N HIS A 187 -4.87 -10.96 7.52
CA HIS A 187 -5.73 -11.95 8.17
C HIS A 187 -6.86 -11.26 8.96
N PHE A 188 -8.05 -11.84 8.86
CA PHE A 188 -9.27 -11.33 9.48
C PHE A 188 -9.92 -12.43 10.30
N ILE A 189 -10.43 -12.06 11.48
CA ILE A 189 -11.22 -12.93 12.35
C ILE A 189 -12.47 -12.18 12.81
N LEU A 190 -13.59 -12.89 12.94
CA LEU A 190 -14.83 -12.26 13.42
C LEU A 190 -14.68 -11.77 14.86
N ASP A 191 -14.11 -12.62 15.72
CA ASP A 191 -13.91 -12.39 17.14
C ASP A 191 -12.66 -13.14 17.64
N LYS A 192 -11.84 -12.49 18.47
CA LYS A 192 -10.59 -13.07 19.00
C LYS A 192 -10.78 -14.16 20.05
N SER A 193 -12.01 -14.48 20.44
CA SER A 193 -12.36 -15.63 21.27
C SER A 193 -12.44 -16.94 20.48
N LEU A 194 -12.59 -16.89 19.16
CA LEU A 194 -12.64 -18.08 18.32
C LEU A 194 -11.27 -18.79 18.29
N ASP A 195 -11.27 -20.10 18.52
CA ASP A 195 -10.06 -20.92 18.44
C ASP A 195 -9.74 -21.26 16.99
N THR A 196 -8.78 -20.53 16.43
CA THR A 196 -8.23 -20.76 15.08
C THR A 196 -6.71 -20.64 15.12
N PRO A 197 -5.99 -21.44 14.31
CA PRO A 197 -4.53 -21.40 14.24
C PRO A 197 -3.93 -20.01 13.97
N ASP A 198 -4.66 -19.14 13.25
CA ASP A 198 -4.17 -17.84 12.78
C ASP A 198 -4.57 -16.65 13.66
N ARG A 199 -5.23 -16.93 14.81
CA ARG A 199 -5.80 -15.91 15.70
C ARG A 199 -4.80 -14.86 16.16
N ALA A 200 -3.55 -15.24 16.38
CA ALA A 200 -2.53 -14.40 17.00
C ALA A 200 -2.14 -13.16 16.17
N PHE A 201 -2.37 -13.18 14.85
CA PHE A 201 -1.97 -12.13 13.91
C PHE A 201 -3.13 -11.65 13.02
N SER A 202 -4.34 -12.13 13.27
CA SER A 202 -5.57 -11.68 12.61
C SER A 202 -6.10 -10.40 13.25
N LEU A 203 -6.62 -9.48 12.43
CA LEU A 203 -7.39 -8.34 12.91
C LEU A 203 -8.84 -8.75 13.13
N ASP A 204 -9.44 -8.30 14.24
CA ASP A 204 -10.88 -8.44 14.43
C ASP A 204 -11.69 -7.42 13.61
N THR A 205 -13.02 -7.51 13.68
CA THR A 205 -13.95 -6.58 12.98
C THR A 205 -13.62 -5.11 13.21
N LYS A 206 -13.28 -4.73 14.45
CA LYS A 206 -12.99 -3.34 14.79
C LYS A 206 -11.63 -2.92 14.23
N GLU A 207 -10.60 -3.72 14.47
CA GLU A 207 -9.24 -3.43 14.00
C GLU A 207 -9.15 -3.41 12.47
N PHE A 208 -9.91 -4.27 11.79
CA PHE A 208 -9.97 -4.31 10.33
C PHE A 208 -10.68 -3.06 9.77
N GLN A 209 -11.74 -2.59 10.42
CA GLN A 209 -12.38 -1.32 10.06
C GLN A 209 -11.44 -0.12 10.25
N GLU A 210 -10.70 -0.09 11.36
CA GLU A 210 -9.68 0.93 11.61
C GLU A 210 -8.57 0.91 10.54
N MET A 211 -8.12 -0.29 10.14
CA MET A 211 -7.17 -0.45 9.05
C MET A 211 -7.71 0.12 7.73
N ILE A 212 -8.96 -0.19 7.37
CA ILE A 212 -9.58 0.32 6.13
C ILE A 212 -9.60 1.86 6.15
N GLN A 213 -10.04 2.46 7.25
CA GLN A 213 -10.08 3.92 7.38
C GLN A 213 -8.68 4.52 7.26
N ALA A 214 -7.69 3.94 7.94
CA ALA A 214 -6.31 4.41 7.87
C ALA A 214 -5.71 4.31 6.46
N VAL A 215 -6.01 3.24 5.71
CA VAL A 215 -5.60 3.09 4.31
C VAL A 215 -6.26 4.15 3.43
N GLN A 216 -7.56 4.40 3.60
CA GLN A 216 -8.30 5.42 2.83
C GLN A 216 -7.81 6.85 3.12
N ASP A 217 -7.58 7.17 4.40
CA ASP A 217 -7.06 8.47 4.83
C ASP A 217 -5.65 8.69 4.29
N THR A 218 -4.81 7.65 4.35
CA THR A 218 -3.45 7.69 3.80
C THR A 218 -3.49 7.92 2.30
N ALA A 219 -4.27 7.14 1.55
CA ALA A 219 -4.41 7.30 0.10
C ALA A 219 -4.89 8.70 -0.28
N SER A 220 -5.84 9.26 0.48
CA SER A 220 -6.34 10.63 0.29
C SER A 220 -5.28 11.68 0.59
N ALA A 221 -4.47 11.48 1.64
CA ALA A 221 -3.43 12.40 2.07
C ALA A 221 -2.20 12.42 1.15
N LEU A 222 -1.89 11.31 0.45
CA LEU A 222 -0.74 11.24 -0.46
C LEU A 222 -0.82 12.24 -1.61
N GLY A 223 -2.03 12.59 -2.06
CA GLY A 223 -2.25 13.58 -3.09
C GLY A 223 -1.54 13.27 -4.42
N GLN A 224 -1.12 14.33 -5.13
CA GLN A 224 -0.41 14.25 -6.40
C GLN A 224 1.03 14.77 -6.24
N PRO A 225 2.02 14.22 -6.97
CA PRO A 225 3.42 14.65 -6.86
C PRO A 225 3.64 16.16 -7.12
N ASN A 226 2.79 16.73 -7.97
CA ASN A 226 2.82 18.16 -8.32
C ASN A 226 1.51 18.82 -7.86
N PRO A 227 1.41 19.24 -6.58
CA PRO A 227 0.21 19.92 -6.11
C PRO A 227 0.06 21.30 -6.78
N PRO A 228 -1.19 21.78 -6.97
CA PRO A 228 -1.41 23.11 -7.52
C PRO A 228 -0.82 24.19 -6.61
N THR A 229 -0.43 25.32 -7.21
CA THR A 229 0.04 26.48 -6.43
C THR A 229 -1.09 26.95 -5.50
N PRO A 230 -0.84 27.12 -4.19
CA PRO A 230 -1.86 27.60 -3.27
C PRO A 230 -2.34 28.98 -3.71
N THR A 231 -3.64 29.13 -4.01
CA THR A 231 -4.25 30.42 -4.32
C THR A 231 -4.84 31.07 -3.06
N GLN A 232 -5.47 30.26 -2.21
CA GLN A 232 -5.96 30.69 -0.92
C GLN A 232 -4.81 30.90 0.08
N GLY A 233 -4.98 31.86 0.98
CA GLY A 233 -3.99 32.19 2.01
C GLY A 233 -2.81 33.05 1.53
N ARG A 234 -2.53 33.15 0.22
CA ARG A 234 -1.47 34.04 -0.29
C ARG A 234 -1.68 35.50 0.08
N GLN A 235 -2.93 35.95 0.14
CA GLN A 235 -3.28 37.31 0.61
C GLN A 235 -2.79 37.62 2.03
N PHE A 236 -2.53 36.60 2.86
CA PHE A 236 -1.97 36.75 4.20
C PHE A 236 -0.44 36.66 4.25
N ALA A 237 0.24 36.48 3.10
CA ALA A 237 1.69 36.54 3.02
C ALA A 237 2.19 37.99 3.22
N ARG A 238 3.50 38.15 3.37
CA ARG A 238 4.11 39.47 3.49
C ARG A 238 4.43 40.04 2.11
N SER A 239 4.24 41.34 1.94
CA SER A 239 4.75 42.16 0.84
C SER A 239 5.44 43.41 1.38
N LEU A 240 6.10 44.17 0.51
CA LEU A 240 6.77 45.42 0.90
C LEU A 240 5.75 46.54 1.07
N PHE A 241 5.75 47.15 2.25
CA PHE A 241 4.98 48.32 2.58
C PHE A 241 5.88 49.47 2.96
N VAL A 242 5.42 50.68 2.66
CA VAL A 242 5.99 51.91 3.18
C VAL A 242 5.63 52.02 4.66
N VAL A 243 6.63 52.06 5.55
CA VAL A 243 6.44 52.24 7.01
C VAL A 243 6.81 53.65 7.47
N ARG A 244 7.43 54.42 6.59
CA ARG A 244 7.73 55.84 6.78
C ARG A 244 7.51 56.57 5.47
N ALA A 245 6.68 57.60 5.50
CA ALA A 245 6.28 58.35 4.31
C ALA A 245 7.48 58.98 3.58
N LEU A 246 7.33 59.14 2.27
CA LEU A 246 8.31 59.72 1.35
C LEU A 246 7.65 60.73 0.40
N LYS A 247 8.40 61.74 -0.02
CA LYS A 247 8.02 62.68 -1.08
C LYS A 247 8.55 62.25 -2.44
N LYS A 248 7.85 62.64 -3.50
CA LYS A 248 8.26 62.42 -4.90
C LYS A 248 9.74 62.77 -5.10
N GLY A 249 10.49 61.84 -5.68
CA GLY A 249 11.91 61.99 -5.95
C GLY A 249 12.85 61.60 -4.81
N GLU A 250 12.35 61.30 -3.60
CA GLU A 250 13.19 60.82 -2.49
C GLU A 250 13.66 59.38 -2.69
N ILE A 251 14.79 59.03 -2.06
CA ILE A 251 15.44 57.72 -2.21
C ILE A 251 14.84 56.70 -1.22
N LEU A 252 14.44 55.53 -1.72
CA LEU A 252 14.03 54.39 -0.90
C LEU A 252 15.20 53.82 -0.11
N THR A 253 15.02 53.66 1.20
CA THR A 253 16.02 53.09 2.11
C THR A 253 15.35 52.04 2.99
N LYS A 254 16.16 51.29 3.75
CA LYS A 254 15.65 50.27 4.69
C LYS A 254 14.75 50.83 5.79
N GLN A 255 14.83 52.13 6.09
CA GLN A 255 13.96 52.77 7.09
C GLN A 255 12.55 53.04 6.54
N HIS A 256 12.39 53.07 5.22
CA HIS A 256 11.13 53.38 4.56
C HIS A 256 10.28 52.15 4.27
N LEU A 257 10.91 50.98 4.10
CA LEU A 257 10.24 49.77 3.68
C LEU A 257 10.35 48.67 4.72
N GLN A 258 9.25 47.95 4.91
CA GLN A 258 9.22 46.73 5.71
C GLN A 258 8.36 45.67 5.03
N ALA A 259 8.78 44.41 5.14
CA ALA A 259 7.97 43.28 4.70
C ALA A 259 6.88 42.99 5.75
N LEU A 260 5.65 43.44 5.47
CA LEU A 260 4.48 43.34 6.34
C LEU A 260 3.33 42.64 5.61
N ARG A 261 2.31 42.20 6.35
CA ARG A 261 1.06 41.65 5.78
C ARG A 261 0.06 42.79 5.54
N PRO A 262 -0.90 42.68 4.60
CA PRO A 262 -1.20 41.54 3.71
C PRO A 262 -0.25 41.44 2.50
N ASN A 263 -0.47 40.52 1.56
CA ASN A 263 0.29 40.43 0.32
C ASN A 263 -0.34 41.32 -0.76
N ALA A 264 -0.07 42.62 -0.69
CA ALA A 264 -0.67 43.63 -1.56
C ALA A 264 0.35 44.50 -2.33
N GLY A 265 1.63 44.46 -1.95
CA GLY A 265 2.73 45.15 -2.61
C GLY A 265 3.74 44.19 -3.25
N LEU A 266 4.92 44.70 -3.57
CA LEU A 266 6.03 43.93 -4.12
C LEU A 266 6.46 42.79 -3.19
N ALA A 267 6.96 41.70 -3.77
CA ALA A 267 7.41 40.57 -2.98
C ALA A 267 8.63 40.98 -2.14
N PRO A 268 8.79 40.47 -0.90
CA PRO A 268 9.93 40.82 -0.04
C PRO A 268 11.30 40.56 -0.68
N LYS A 269 11.39 39.60 -1.61
CA LYS A 269 12.60 39.29 -2.38
C LYS A 269 13.06 40.45 -3.28
N ASP A 270 12.14 41.34 -3.65
CA ASP A 270 12.40 42.47 -4.54
C ASP A 270 12.96 43.69 -3.79
N LEU A 271 13.07 43.62 -2.45
CA LEU A 271 13.62 44.70 -1.63
C LEU A 271 14.99 45.21 -2.11
N PRO A 272 15.98 44.36 -2.44
CA PRO A 272 17.28 44.82 -2.93
C PRO A 272 17.19 45.59 -4.26
N LEU A 273 16.16 45.33 -5.07
CA LEU A 273 15.98 45.95 -6.39
C LEU A 273 15.39 47.35 -6.30
N VAL A 274 14.68 47.66 -5.21
CA VAL A 274 14.04 48.97 -4.99
C VAL A 274 14.82 49.88 -4.06
N LEU A 275 15.71 49.33 -3.22
CA LEU A 275 16.58 50.13 -2.37
C LEU A 275 17.56 50.97 -3.20
N GLY A 276 17.70 52.24 -2.87
CA GLY A 276 18.54 53.19 -3.60
C GLY A 276 17.86 53.86 -4.80
N LYS A 277 16.71 53.35 -5.24
CA LYS A 277 15.88 53.97 -6.28
C LYS A 277 15.05 55.14 -5.73
N ARG A 278 14.56 56.02 -6.60
CA ARG A 278 13.72 57.17 -6.23
C ARG A 278 12.24 56.86 -6.38
N VAL A 279 11.38 57.47 -5.57
CA VAL A 279 9.92 57.29 -5.69
C VAL A 279 9.31 58.22 -6.77
N SER A 280 8.37 57.70 -7.55
CA SER A 280 7.74 58.41 -8.67
C SER A 280 6.67 59.43 -8.24
N LYS A 281 6.16 59.28 -7.01
CA LYS A 281 5.13 60.10 -6.36
C LYS A 281 5.33 60.10 -4.84
N ASP A 282 4.53 60.91 -4.14
CA ASP A 282 4.45 60.86 -2.69
C ASP A 282 3.85 59.51 -2.24
N LEU A 283 4.46 58.85 -1.24
CA LEU A 283 4.00 57.59 -0.67
C LEU A 283 3.79 57.73 0.84
N GLU A 284 2.63 57.30 1.33
CA GLU A 284 2.27 57.37 2.75
C GLU A 284 2.62 56.07 3.52
N CYS A 285 2.70 56.16 4.84
CA CYS A 285 2.80 54.97 5.69
C CYS A 285 1.58 54.06 5.48
N GLY A 286 1.81 52.76 5.30
CA GLY A 286 0.79 51.78 4.97
C GLY A 286 0.56 51.58 3.46
N HIS A 287 1.23 52.33 2.59
CA HIS A 287 1.14 52.14 1.14
C HIS A 287 1.79 50.82 0.70
N PRO A 288 1.09 49.93 -0.04
CA PRO A 288 1.70 48.75 -0.64
C PRO A 288 2.59 49.17 -1.80
N LEU A 289 3.90 48.96 -1.67
CA LEU A 289 4.85 49.35 -2.69
C LEU A 289 4.57 48.58 -3.99
N SER A 290 4.60 49.25 -5.14
CA SER A 290 4.48 48.67 -6.49
C SER A 290 5.64 49.13 -7.37
N TRP A 291 5.86 48.48 -8.52
CA TRP A 291 6.91 48.90 -9.45
C TRP A 291 6.66 50.29 -10.05
N ASP A 292 5.39 50.70 -10.20
CA ASP A 292 5.02 52.03 -10.69
C ASP A 292 5.40 53.15 -9.69
N ASP A 293 5.64 52.80 -8.43
CA ASP A 293 6.08 53.74 -7.39
C ASP A 293 7.58 54.03 -7.46
N VAL A 294 8.35 53.28 -8.27
CA VAL A 294 9.81 53.29 -8.28
C VAL A 294 10.33 53.75 -9.64
N LEU A 295 11.13 54.83 -9.64
CA LEU A 295 11.86 55.33 -10.81
C LEU A 295 13.18 54.58 -10.95
N ASP A 296 13.64 54.40 -12.19
CA ASP A 296 14.96 53.82 -12.48
C ASP A 296 16.14 54.63 -11.93
#